data_AF-R9IF00-F1
#
_entry.id   AF-R9IF00-F1
#
_cell.length_a   1.000
_cell.length_b   1.000
_cell.length_c   1.000
_cell.angle_alpha   90.00
_cell.angle_beta   90.00
_cell.angle_gamma   90.00
#
_symmetry.space_group_name_H-M   'P 1'
#
loop_
_entity.id
_entity.type
_entity.pdbx_description
1 polymer ?
#
loop_
_entity_poly.entity_id
_entity_poly.type
_entity_poly.pdbx_seq_one_letter_code
_entity_poly.pdbx_strand_id
1 'polypeptide(L)'
;MIGDQCTAMFIIISDTDDTFNFIVAIMYTQLFNLLCDRADDVHGDRIPYHVRLLLDEFSNIGQIPKFDKLIATIRSREISASIILQSQSQLKTIYKDAAETILGNCDTMLFLGGKEGSTLKEISENLGKETIVRPLGCMP
;
A
#
# COMPACT_ATOMS: atom_id res chain seq x y z
N MET A 1 -2.36 23.24 5.45
CA MET A 1 -1.48 22.21 4.86
C MET A 1 -2.24 20.89 4.78
N ILE A 2 -1.84 19.92 3.95
CA ILE A 2 -2.47 18.57 3.98
C ILE A 2 -2.35 18.02 5.41
N GLY A 3 -3.44 17.48 5.95
CA GLY A 3 -3.52 17.00 7.34
C GLY A 3 -4.01 18.02 8.38
N ASP A 4 -3.92 19.33 8.11
CA ASP A 4 -4.44 20.38 9.01
C ASP A 4 -5.90 20.77 8.71
N GLN A 5 -6.37 20.48 7.49
CA GLN A 5 -7.73 20.77 7.02
C GLN A 5 -8.11 19.77 5.92
N CYS A 6 -9.41 19.59 5.69
CA CYS A 6 -9.91 18.76 4.58
C CYS A 6 -9.31 19.21 3.24
N THR A 7 -8.46 18.35 2.67
CA THR A 7 -7.71 18.63 1.44
C THR A 7 -7.67 17.36 0.59
N ALA A 8 -7.84 17.49 -0.72
CA ALA A 8 -7.58 16.42 -1.68
C ALA A 8 -6.44 16.84 -2.62
N MET A 9 -5.47 15.97 -2.82
CA MET A 9 -4.35 16.19 -3.74
C MET A 9 -4.34 15.07 -4.77
N PHE A 10 -4.29 15.44 -6.05
CA PHE A 10 -4.23 14.51 -7.17
C PHE A 10 -2.86 14.63 -7.83
N ILE A 11 -2.20 13.49 -8.00
CA ILE A 11 -0.91 13.39 -8.65
C ILE A 11 -1.13 12.56 -9.91
N ILE A 12 -1.05 13.21 -11.06
CA ILE A 12 -1.28 12.57 -12.36
C ILE A 12 0.08 12.36 -12.99
N ILE A 13 0.41 11.10 -13.23
CA ILE A 13 1.63 10.67 -13.91
C ILE A 13 1.28 10.16 -15.31
N SER A 14 2.26 10.15 -16.21
CA SER A 14 2.10 9.58 -17.54
C SER A 14 2.39 8.09 -17.47
N ASP A 15 1.46 7.27 -17.97
CA ASP A 15 1.63 5.81 -17.99
C ASP A 15 2.69 5.35 -19.01
N THR A 16 3.03 6.21 -19.97
CA THR A 16 3.93 5.89 -21.09
C THR A 16 5.30 6.54 -21.00
N ASP A 17 5.48 7.54 -20.13
CA ASP A 17 6.73 8.29 -20.01
C ASP A 17 7.24 8.24 -18.57
N ASP A 18 8.28 7.43 -18.36
CA ASP A 18 8.89 7.21 -17.05
C ASP A 18 9.94 8.27 -16.67
N THR A 19 10.23 9.21 -17.57
CA THR A 19 11.28 10.23 -17.40
C THR A 19 11.11 11.02 -16.10
N PHE A 20 9.87 11.26 -15.65
CA PHE A 20 9.57 12.10 -14.49
C PHE A 20 9.19 11.32 -13.23
N ASN A 21 9.22 9.98 -13.24
CA ASN A 21 8.82 9.16 -12.11
C ASN A 21 9.67 9.43 -10.86
N PHE A 22 10.94 9.76 -11.05
CA PHE A 22 11.82 10.13 -9.93
C PHE A 22 11.35 11.40 -9.19
N ILE A 23 10.76 12.37 -9.90
CA ILE A 23 10.24 13.61 -9.29
C ILE A 23 9.07 13.25 -8.39
N VAL A 24 8.20 12.36 -8.85
CA VAL A 24 7.03 11.89 -8.13
C VAL A 24 7.45 11.13 -6.88
N ALA A 25 8.46 10.24 -6.99
CA ALA A 25 9.01 9.52 -5.84
C ALA A 25 9.63 10.47 -4.79
N ILE A 26 10.36 11.51 -5.21
CA ILE A 26 10.90 12.55 -4.32
C ILE A 26 9.76 13.30 -3.64
N MET A 27 8.74 13.71 -4.40
CA MET A 27 7.59 14.43 -3.87
C MET A 27 6.83 13.60 -2.82
N TYR A 28 6.60 12.30 -3.06
CA TYR A 28 6.01 11.42 -2.05
C TYR A 28 6.89 11.34 -0.79
N THR A 29 8.20 11.21 -0.95
CA THR A 29 9.14 11.20 0.19
C THR A 29 9.00 12.48 1.02
N GLN A 30 8.96 13.63 0.36
CA GLN A 30 8.77 14.92 1.04
C GLN A 30 7.39 15.02 1.69
N LEU A 31 6.33 14.54 1.03
CA LEU A 31 4.99 14.50 1.58
C LEU A 31 4.94 13.68 2.88
N PHE A 32 5.52 12.48 2.88
CA PHE A 32 5.56 11.64 4.08
C PHE A 32 6.35 12.30 5.21
N ASN A 33 7.54 12.84 4.93
CA ASN A 33 8.34 13.53 5.95
C ASN A 33 7.59 14.71 6.54
N LEU A 34 7.02 15.57 5.70
CA LEU A 34 6.28 16.75 6.14
C LEU A 34 5.04 16.38 6.97
N LEU A 35 4.32 15.31 6.61
CA LEU A 35 3.19 14.84 7.41
C LEU A 35 3.63 14.28 8.76
N CYS A 36 4.74 13.54 8.80
CA CYS A 36 5.31 13.03 10.03
C CYS A 36 5.80 14.14 10.95
N ASP A 37 6.60 15.08 10.43
CA ASP A 37 7.09 16.25 11.16
C ASP A 37 5.92 17.08 11.69
N ARG A 38 4.84 17.22 10.90
CA ARG A 38 3.63 17.92 11.34
C ARG A 38 2.89 17.20 12.47
N ALA A 39 2.80 15.88 12.41
CA ALA A 39 2.21 15.08 13.48
C ALA A 39 3.01 15.23 14.78
N ASP A 40 4.33 15.09 14.69
CA ASP A 40 5.24 15.03 15.84
C ASP A 40 5.45 16.42 16.47
N ASP A 41 5.77 17.45 15.67
CA ASP A 41 6.19 18.77 16.18
C ASP A 41 5.03 19.73 16.47
N VAL A 42 3.89 19.58 15.80
CA VAL A 42 2.80 20.58 15.84
C VAL A 42 1.58 20.09 16.57
N HIS A 43 1.19 18.83 16.36
CA HIS A 43 -0.06 18.28 16.90
C HIS A 43 0.14 17.27 18.03
N GLY A 44 1.38 16.92 18.35
CA GLY A 44 1.70 16.02 19.46
C GLY A 44 1.28 14.57 19.17
N ASP A 45 1.91 13.98 18.15
CA ASP A 45 1.87 12.57 17.69
C ASP A 45 0.89 12.24 16.57
N ARG A 46 -0.18 13.02 16.34
CA ARG A 46 -1.20 12.71 15.32
C ARG A 46 -1.70 13.95 14.61
N ILE A 47 -1.85 13.86 13.29
CA ILE A 47 -2.50 14.93 12.53
C ILE A 47 -4.02 14.96 12.81
N PRO A 48 -4.66 16.14 12.81
CA PRO A 48 -6.08 16.27 13.16
C PRO A 48 -7.03 15.71 12.10
N TYR A 49 -6.62 15.67 10.82
CA TYR A 49 -7.38 15.07 9.74
C TYR A 49 -6.62 13.88 9.15
N HIS A 50 -7.23 12.70 9.20
CA HIS A 50 -6.64 11.47 8.66
C HIS A 50 -6.28 11.62 7.19
N VAL A 51 -5.01 11.40 6.85
CA VAL A 51 -4.53 11.46 5.46
C VAL A 51 -4.45 10.06 4.89
N ARG A 52 -5.26 9.81 3.86
CA ARG A 52 -5.24 8.56 3.10
C ARG A 52 -4.58 8.78 1.75
N LEU A 53 -3.51 8.04 1.50
CA LEU A 53 -2.87 7.95 0.20
C LEU A 53 -3.45 6.76 -0.56
N LEU A 54 -3.98 7.03 -1.75
CA LEU A 54 -4.40 6.01 -2.70
C LEU A 54 -3.35 5.97 -3.80
N LEU A 55 -2.46 4.98 -3.72
CA LEU A 55 -1.34 4.82 -4.64
C LEU A 55 -1.76 3.87 -5.74
N ASP A 56 -2.54 4.39 -6.69
CA ASP A 56 -2.88 3.68 -7.92
C ASP A 56 -1.65 3.50 -8.79
N GLU A 57 -1.60 2.37 -9.50
CA GLU A 57 -0.46 1.95 -10.31
C GLU A 57 0.89 2.18 -9.61
N PHE A 58 1.01 1.71 -8.37
CA PHE A 58 2.20 1.95 -7.54
C PHE A 58 3.51 1.53 -8.23
N SER A 59 3.45 0.56 -9.14
CA SER A 59 4.58 0.15 -9.97
C SER A 59 5.13 1.25 -10.87
N ASN A 60 4.28 2.14 -11.37
CA ASN A 60 4.65 3.22 -12.29
C ASN A 60 5.35 4.37 -11.57
N ILE A 61 5.06 4.61 -10.29
CA ILE A 61 5.79 5.59 -9.47
C ILE A 61 7.27 5.18 -9.32
N GLY A 62 7.54 3.87 -9.36
CA GLY A 62 8.86 3.29 -9.09
C GLY A 62 9.14 3.17 -7.59
N GLN A 63 10.42 3.27 -7.22
CA GLN A 63 10.83 3.08 -5.83
C GLN A 63 10.73 4.40 -5.04
N ILE A 64 9.76 4.48 -4.12
CA ILE A 64 9.76 5.48 -3.05
C ILE A 64 10.83 5.10 -2.02
N PRO A 65 11.83 5.96 -1.77
CA PRO A 65 12.87 5.72 -0.77
C PRO A 65 12.32 5.40 0.63
N LYS A 66 12.85 4.34 1.25
CA LYS A 66 12.54 3.91 2.63
C LYS A 66 11.05 3.63 2.90
N PHE A 67 10.28 3.34 1.86
CA PHE A 67 8.84 3.13 1.98
C PHE A 67 8.45 1.98 2.92
N ASP A 68 9.27 0.93 2.99
CA ASP A 68 9.17 -0.19 3.94
C ASP A 68 9.17 0.27 5.41
N LYS A 69 9.95 1.31 5.73
CA LYS A 69 9.98 1.91 7.07
C LYS A 69 8.84 2.90 7.26
N LEU A 70 8.53 3.68 6.23
CA LEU A 70 7.45 4.67 6.28
C LEU A 70 6.09 3.99 6.52
N ILE A 71 5.77 2.93 5.78
CA ILE A 71 4.47 2.26 5.91
C ILE A 71 4.22 1.70 7.32
N ALA A 72 5.28 1.31 8.04
CA ALA A 72 5.19 0.86 9.42
C ALA A 72 4.98 2.02 10.42
N THR A 73 5.54 3.21 10.16
CA THR A 73 5.55 4.34 11.12
C THR A 73 4.40 5.32 10.92
N ILE A 74 3.84 5.44 9.71
CA ILE A 74 2.79 6.40 9.38
C ILE A 74 1.47 6.10 10.11
N ARG A 75 1.21 4.83 10.46
CA ARG A 75 -0.02 4.38 11.11
C ARG A 75 -0.27 5.07 12.45
N SER A 76 0.78 5.25 13.28
CA SER A 76 0.63 5.87 14.59
C SER A 76 0.31 7.37 14.52
N ARG A 77 0.54 7.98 13.36
CA ARG A 77 0.40 9.41 13.07
C ARG A 77 -0.89 9.77 12.35
N GLU A 78 -1.86 8.87 12.30
CA GLU A 78 -3.14 9.05 11.59
C GLU A 78 -2.97 9.23 10.07
N ILE A 79 -2.04 8.46 9.49
CA ILE A 79 -1.77 8.41 8.05
C ILE A 79 -1.88 6.96 7.59
N SER A 80 -2.54 6.73 6.46
CA SER A 80 -2.69 5.40 5.85
C SER A 80 -2.34 5.42 4.37
N ALA A 81 -1.79 4.32 3.87
CA ALA A 81 -1.54 4.12 2.44
C ALA A 81 -2.29 2.88 1.95
N SER A 82 -2.93 2.98 0.79
CA SER A 82 -3.48 1.86 0.05
C SER A 82 -2.69 1.71 -1.24
N ILE A 83 -1.98 0.60 -1.36
CA ILE A 83 -1.16 0.27 -2.52
C ILE A 83 -2.01 -0.57 -3.46
N ILE A 84 -2.23 -0.08 -4.68
CA ILE A 84 -3.02 -0.77 -5.69
C ILE A 84 -2.06 -1.29 -6.75
N LEU A 85 -2.11 -2.60 -6.96
CA LEU A 85 -1.19 -3.34 -7.83
C LEU A 85 -1.99 -4.32 -8.70
N GLN A 86 -1.52 -4.56 -9.92
CA GLN A 86 -2.10 -5.60 -10.78
C GLN A 86 -1.61 -7.00 -10.39
N SER A 87 -0.37 -7.08 -9.89
CA SER A 87 0.22 -8.31 -9.38
C SER A 87 1.19 -8.05 -8.24
N GLN A 88 1.37 -9.05 -7.37
CA GLN A 88 2.39 -8.96 -6.33
C GLN A 88 3.81 -9.04 -6.90
N SER A 89 3.97 -9.61 -8.10
CA SER A 89 5.26 -9.67 -8.81
C SER A 89 5.82 -8.28 -9.10
N GLN A 90 4.98 -7.30 -9.45
CA GLN A 90 5.41 -5.90 -9.66
C GLN A 90 6.05 -5.31 -8.40
N LEU A 91 5.45 -5.52 -7.23
CA LEU A 91 6.00 -5.04 -5.97
C LEU A 91 7.34 -5.72 -5.65
N LYS A 92 7.43 -7.05 -5.85
CA LYS A 92 8.66 -7.84 -5.67
C LYS A 92 9.77 -7.37 -6.62
N THR A 93 9.46 -6.94 -7.84
CA THR A 93 10.46 -6.39 -8.78
C THR A 93 11.07 -5.07 -8.29
N ILE A 94 10.26 -4.18 -7.72
CA ILE A 94 10.70 -2.85 -7.31
C ILE A 94 11.39 -2.88 -5.94
N TYR A 95 10.81 -3.59 -4.97
CA TYR A 95 11.25 -3.58 -3.57
C TYR A 95 12.02 -4.82 -3.13
N LYS A 96 12.08 -5.87 -3.98
CA LYS A 96 12.78 -7.13 -3.69
C LYS A 96 12.36 -7.69 -2.33
N ASP A 97 13.32 -7.96 -1.44
CA ASP A 97 13.08 -8.50 -0.09
C ASP A 97 12.19 -7.58 0.76
N ALA A 98 12.21 -6.26 0.52
CA ALA A 98 11.37 -5.32 1.25
C ALA A 98 9.88 -5.39 0.85
N ALA A 99 9.55 -6.05 -0.26
CA ALA A 99 8.16 -6.24 -0.68
C ALA A 99 7.35 -7.03 0.35
N GLU A 100 7.95 -8.05 0.99
CA GLU A 100 7.29 -8.83 2.05
C GLU A 100 7.00 -7.97 3.28
N THR A 101 7.93 -7.11 3.67
CA THR A 101 7.73 -6.14 4.76
C THR A 101 6.59 -5.18 4.45
N ILE A 102 6.52 -4.67 3.21
CA ILE A 102 5.45 -3.74 2.79
C ILE A 102 4.09 -4.45 2.86
N LEU A 103 3.97 -5.64 2.28
CA LEU A 103 2.74 -6.42 2.32
C LEU A 103 2.35 -6.80 3.76
N GLY A 104 3.32 -7.15 4.60
CA GLY A 104 3.09 -7.49 6.01
C GLY A 104 2.59 -6.32 6.87
N ASN A 105 2.87 -5.07 6.47
CA ASN A 105 2.33 -3.87 7.12
C ASN A 105 0.94 -3.46 6.59
N CYS A 106 0.44 -4.10 5.52
CA CYS A 106 -0.91 -3.87 5.01
C CYS A 106 -1.91 -4.77 5.74
N ASP A 107 -2.66 -4.21 6.68
CA ASP A 107 -3.67 -4.94 7.48
C ASP A 107 -4.80 -5.57 6.63
N THR A 108 -5.04 -5.08 5.41
CA THR A 108 -6.14 -5.52 4.56
C THR A 108 -5.65 -5.75 3.14
N MET A 109 -6.01 -6.89 2.57
CA MET A 109 -5.79 -7.23 1.16
C MET A 109 -7.14 -7.35 0.45
N LEU A 110 -7.34 -6.51 -0.57
CA LEU A 110 -8.48 -6.61 -1.49
C LEU A 110 -8.00 -7.26 -2.78
N PHE A 111 -8.49 -8.47 -3.05
CA PHE A 111 -8.19 -9.19 -4.28
C PHE A 111 -9.41 -9.21 -5.21
N LEU A 112 -9.29 -8.61 -6.38
CA LEU A 112 -10.38 -8.49 -7.37
C LEU A 112 -10.27 -9.51 -8.51
N GLY A 113 -9.39 -10.50 -8.38
CA GLY A 113 -9.08 -11.49 -9.42
C GLY A 113 -7.73 -11.22 -10.07
N GLY A 114 -7.13 -12.28 -10.61
CA GLY A 114 -5.80 -12.23 -11.21
C GLY A 114 -5.53 -13.47 -12.04
N LYS A 115 -4.61 -13.36 -13.01
CA LYS A 115 -4.21 -14.48 -13.88
C LYS A 115 -2.91 -15.16 -13.41
N GLU A 116 -2.17 -14.56 -12.49
CA GLU A 116 -0.92 -15.13 -11.96
C GLU A 116 -1.20 -16.23 -10.93
N GLY A 117 -0.81 -17.47 -11.29
CA GLY A 117 -1.01 -18.65 -10.45
C GLY A 117 -0.26 -18.60 -9.11
N SER A 118 0.89 -17.92 -9.05
CA SER A 118 1.65 -17.73 -7.81
C SER A 118 0.89 -16.87 -6.80
N THR A 119 0.38 -15.71 -7.22
CA THR A 119 -0.45 -14.84 -6.37
C THR A 119 -1.74 -15.52 -5.95
N LEU A 120 -2.40 -16.25 -6.85
CA LEU A 120 -3.61 -17.02 -6.50
C LEU A 120 -3.34 -18.08 -5.43
N LYS A 121 -2.21 -18.77 -5.53
CA LYS A 121 -1.81 -19.79 -4.56
C LYS A 121 -1.49 -19.16 -3.20
N GLU A 122 -0.72 -18.06 -3.19
CA GLU A 122 -0.37 -17.32 -1.97
C GLU A 122 -1.62 -16.78 -1.25
N ILE A 123 -2.58 -16.24 -2.00
CA ILE A 123 -3.87 -15.81 -1.44
C ILE A 123 -4.70 -17.00 -0.93
N SER A 124 -4.74 -18.10 -1.69
CA SER A 124 -5.45 -19.31 -1.27
C SER A 124 -4.86 -19.91 0.00
N GLU A 125 -3.54 -19.85 0.18
CA GLU A 125 -2.87 -20.32 1.40
C GLU A 125 -3.17 -19.39 2.58
N ASN A 126 -3.15 -18.07 2.36
CA ASN A 126 -3.49 -17.08 3.39
C ASN A 126 -4.96 -17.12 3.83
N LEU A 127 -5.90 -17.42 2.93
CA LEU A 127 -7.32 -17.61 3.25
C LEU A 127 -7.56 -18.88 4.10
N GLY A 128 -6.61 -19.80 4.11
CA GLY A 128 -6.69 -21.04 4.87
C GLY A 128 -7.63 -22.08 4.26
N LYS A 129 -7.86 -23.16 4.99
CA LYS A 129 -8.77 -24.25 4.61
C LYS A 129 -9.88 -24.33 5.63
N GLU A 130 -11.11 -24.43 5.15
CA GLU A 130 -12.27 -24.72 5.98
C GLU A 130 -12.60 -26.22 5.90
N THR A 131 -12.73 -26.87 7.06
CA THR A 131 -13.15 -28.27 7.14
C THR A 131 -14.67 -28.33 7.02
N ILE A 132 -15.16 -28.77 5.86
CA ILE A 132 -16.59 -28.98 5.64
C ILE A 132 -16.99 -30.33 6.20
N VAL A 133 -17.84 -30.34 7.24
CA VAL A 133 -18.49 -31.57 7.70
C VAL A 133 -19.66 -31.89 6.78
N ARG A 134 -19.47 -32.86 5.87
CA ARG A 134 -20.58 -33.42 5.10
C ARG A 134 -21.34 -34.42 5.97
N PRO A 135 -22.65 -34.26 6.19
CA PRO A 135 -23.43 -35.30 6.84
C PRO A 135 -23.40 -36.57 5.99
N LEU A 136 -23.05 -37.70 6.63
CA LEU A 136 -23.15 -39.04 6.07
C LEU A 136 -24.61 -39.32 5.73
N GLY A 137 -25.03 -39.10 4.48
CA GLY A 137 -26.42 -39.36 4.11
C GLY A 137 -26.83 -39.14 2.66
N CYS A 138 -26.01 -38.52 1.81
CA CYS A 138 -26.38 -38.36 0.39
C CYS A 138 -25.16 -38.54 -0.52
N MET A 139 -24.92 -39.80 -0.89
CA MET A 139 -24.38 -40.15 -2.20
C MET A 139 -25.45 -40.99 -2.93
N PRO A 140 -25.49 -40.95 -4.27
CA PRO A 140 -26.67 -41.24 -5.09
C PRO A 140 -27.23 -42.66 -4.99
#